data_AF-A0A2N2IIG9-F1
#
_entry.id   AF-A0A2N2IIG9-F1
#
_cell.length_a   1.000
_cell.length_b   1.000
_cell.length_c   1.000
_cell.angle_alpha   90.00
_cell.angle_beta   90.00
_cell.angle_gamma   90.00
#
_symmetry.space_group_name_H-M   'P 1'
#
loop_
_entity.id
_entity.type
_entity.pdbx_description
1 polymer ?
#
loop_
_entity_poly.entity_id
_entity_poly.type
_entity_poly.pdbx_seq_one_letter_code
_entity_poly.pdbx_strand_id
1 'polypeptide(L)'
;MVLLSPMGHALHHLDALADIPSLPEDARRGAWRQALAELASQAADRIPVPLEGMDAPHIEESVRWALSQGLVDDLGWLSPEHGAAALYELAGALRPGEERRELGRRVLEELMQGNAATFVALAQRLSVGSRRGLSGPGIRPRVGLVLDLPVGFATGAEGLALSLLTRPDLERTWAVDPSTGSLPSRRLAARLLESAACEALRRSTDRLGSVVSLFERPDVQATWNRLLS
;
A
#
# COMPACT_ATOMS: atom_id res chain seq x y z
N MET A 1 -33.44 8.10 -29.69
CA MET A 1 -33.51 7.47 -28.36
C MET A 1 -32.14 6.85 -28.08
N VAL A 2 -31.21 7.66 -27.59
CA VAL A 2 -29.85 7.24 -27.26
C VAL A 2 -29.80 7.11 -25.74
N LEU A 3 -29.54 5.89 -25.27
CA LEU A 3 -29.44 5.56 -23.86
C LEU A 3 -28.22 6.25 -23.25
N LEU A 4 -28.47 6.99 -22.16
CA LEU A 4 -27.50 7.54 -21.23
C LEU A 4 -26.52 6.44 -20.77
N SER A 5 -25.21 6.67 -20.97
CA SER A 5 -24.16 5.99 -20.21
C SER A 5 -23.71 6.91 -19.06
N PRO A 6 -23.78 6.49 -17.78
CA PRO A 6 -23.23 7.26 -16.68
C PRO A 6 -21.80 6.78 -16.41
N MET A 7 -20.80 7.39 -17.07
CA MET A 7 -19.37 7.15 -16.79
C MET A 7 -18.58 8.45 -16.93
N GLY A 8 -18.76 9.41 -16.01
CA GLY A 8 -18.07 10.69 -16.09
C GLY A 8 -18.06 11.54 -14.82
N HIS A 9 -17.91 10.94 -13.63
CA HIS A 9 -17.86 11.69 -12.36
C HIS A 9 -16.70 11.33 -11.42
N ALA A 10 -15.79 10.43 -11.79
CA ALA A 10 -14.66 10.00 -10.96
C ALA A 10 -13.36 10.82 -11.17
N LEU A 11 -13.47 11.99 -11.83
CA LEU A 11 -12.35 12.89 -12.14
C LEU A 11 -12.40 14.20 -11.33
N HIS A 12 -13.33 14.39 -10.39
CA HIS A 12 -13.59 15.76 -9.88
C HIS A 12 -12.97 16.14 -8.54
N HIS A 13 -12.60 15.24 -7.62
CA HIS A 13 -11.98 15.67 -6.35
C HIS A 13 -10.46 15.53 -6.32
N LEU A 14 -9.88 14.53 -7.01
CA LEU A 14 -8.42 14.47 -7.17
C LEU A 14 -7.90 15.66 -7.98
N ASP A 15 -8.54 16.05 -9.08
CA ASP A 15 -8.16 17.25 -9.83
C ASP A 15 -8.25 18.51 -8.94
N ALA A 16 -9.29 18.60 -8.11
CA ALA A 16 -9.45 19.70 -7.15
C ALA A 16 -8.36 19.75 -6.07
N LEU A 17 -7.58 18.67 -5.87
CA LEU A 17 -6.44 18.67 -4.96
C LEU A 17 -5.37 19.67 -5.41
N ALA A 18 -5.17 19.86 -6.72
CA ALA A 18 -4.21 20.83 -7.25
C ALA A 18 -4.70 22.28 -7.05
N ASP A 19 -6.01 22.49 -7.01
CA ASP A 19 -6.62 23.83 -7.00
C ASP A 19 -6.98 24.36 -5.59
N ILE A 20 -6.75 23.58 -4.53
CA ILE A 20 -7.09 23.97 -3.14
C ILE A 20 -6.63 25.38 -2.75
N PRO A 21 -5.39 25.83 -3.07
CA PRO A 21 -4.92 27.16 -2.70
C PRO A 21 -5.73 28.29 -3.35
N SER A 22 -6.36 28.02 -4.50
CA SER A 22 -7.17 28.96 -5.26
C SER A 22 -8.64 29.02 -4.79
N LEU A 23 -9.08 28.06 -3.98
CA LEU A 23 -10.46 28.03 -3.47
C LEU A 23 -10.70 29.08 -2.36
N PRO A 24 -11.97 29.50 -2.14
CA PRO A 24 -12.37 30.26 -0.96
C PRO A 24 -12.00 29.53 0.34
N GLU A 25 -11.56 30.27 1.37
CA GLU A 25 -11.01 29.71 2.62
C GLU A 25 -11.96 28.70 3.29
N ASP A 26 -13.26 28.97 3.30
CA ASP A 26 -14.31 28.14 3.85
C ASP A 26 -14.50 26.82 3.07
N ALA A 27 -14.20 26.80 1.77
CA ALA A 27 -14.31 25.63 0.91
C ALA A 27 -13.08 24.70 0.98
N ARG A 28 -11.90 25.22 1.32
CA ARG A 28 -10.63 24.47 1.23
C ARG A 28 -10.59 23.20 2.07
N ARG A 29 -11.08 23.27 3.31
CA ARG A 29 -11.09 22.10 4.22
C ARG A 29 -12.01 20.99 3.70
N GLY A 30 -13.17 21.36 3.16
CA GLY A 30 -14.11 20.41 2.56
C GLY A 30 -13.50 19.73 1.34
N ALA A 31 -12.91 20.52 0.44
CA ALA A 31 -12.23 20.02 -0.76
C ALA A 31 -11.07 19.08 -0.41
N TRP A 32 -10.23 19.44 0.58
CA TRP A 32 -9.15 18.58 1.07
C TRP A 32 -9.66 17.21 1.57
N ARG A 33 -10.68 17.21 2.43
CA ARG A 33 -11.23 15.97 2.97
C ARG A 33 -11.86 15.10 1.87
N GLN A 34 -12.55 15.70 0.91
CA GLN A 34 -13.12 14.97 -0.22
C GLN A 34 -12.03 14.35 -1.11
N ALA A 35 -11.01 15.13 -1.47
CA ALA A 35 -9.89 14.65 -2.27
C ALA A 35 -9.13 13.52 -1.56
N LEU A 36 -8.89 13.66 -0.25
CA LEU A 36 -8.21 12.63 0.53
C LEU A 36 -9.05 11.37 0.74
N ALA A 37 -10.37 11.50 0.86
CA ALA A 37 -11.29 10.36 0.91
C ALA A 37 -11.31 9.59 -0.41
N GLU A 38 -11.37 10.31 -1.53
CA GLU A 38 -11.30 9.72 -2.87
C GLU A 38 -9.94 9.03 -3.06
N LEU A 39 -8.84 9.69 -2.69
CA LEU A 39 -7.50 9.10 -2.75
C LEU A 39 -7.40 7.82 -1.92
N ALA A 40 -7.92 7.84 -0.69
CA ALA A 40 -7.95 6.67 0.18
C ALA A 40 -8.75 5.51 -0.43
N SER A 41 -9.93 5.80 -1.00
CA SER A 41 -10.77 4.80 -1.66
C SER A 41 -10.07 4.20 -2.88
N GLN A 42 -9.51 5.03 -3.76
CA GLN A 42 -8.80 4.55 -4.94
C GLN A 42 -7.53 3.78 -4.56
N ALA A 43 -6.85 4.18 -3.49
CA ALA A 43 -5.71 3.46 -2.98
C ALA A 43 -6.10 2.05 -2.51
N ALA A 44 -7.30 1.83 -1.96
CA ALA A 44 -7.75 0.54 -1.43
C ALA A 44 -7.95 -0.53 -2.52
N ASP A 45 -8.45 -0.14 -3.70
CA ASP A 45 -8.92 -1.07 -4.74
C ASP A 45 -7.81 -1.60 -5.71
N ARG A 46 -6.55 -1.18 -5.52
CA ARG A 46 -5.33 -1.55 -6.29
C ARG A 46 -5.37 -1.28 -7.83
N ILE A 47 -4.53 -0.32 -8.21
CA ILE A 47 -4.00 0.06 -9.56
C ILE A 47 -5.04 0.69 -10.52
N PRO A 48 -4.75 1.89 -11.07
CA PRO A 48 -3.46 2.62 -11.08
C PRO A 48 -3.18 3.56 -9.90
N VAL A 49 -1.95 4.13 -9.87
CA VAL A 49 -1.51 5.15 -8.89
C VAL A 49 -2.38 6.40 -9.09
N PRO A 50 -3.21 6.80 -8.11
CA PRO A 50 -4.29 7.77 -8.34
C PRO A 50 -3.83 9.16 -8.81
N LEU A 51 -2.58 9.52 -8.56
CA LEU A 51 -2.02 10.87 -8.80
C LEU A 51 -1.01 10.91 -9.96
N GLU A 52 -0.85 9.81 -10.72
CA GLU A 52 0.09 9.75 -11.84
C GLU A 52 -0.34 10.70 -12.97
N GLY A 53 0.52 11.66 -13.33
CA GLY A 53 0.27 12.64 -14.39
C GLY A 53 -0.31 13.99 -13.93
N MET A 54 -0.56 14.17 -12.63
CA MET A 54 -0.97 15.46 -12.08
C MET A 54 0.20 16.45 -11.91
N ASP A 55 -0.11 17.75 -11.86
CA ASP A 55 0.88 18.82 -11.74
C ASP A 55 1.46 18.91 -10.32
N ALA A 56 2.63 18.28 -10.12
CA ALA A 56 3.29 18.15 -8.82
C ALA A 56 3.47 19.49 -8.05
N PRO A 57 3.92 20.60 -8.68
CA PRO A 57 3.93 21.93 -8.04
C PRO A 57 2.62 22.36 -7.36
N HIS A 58 1.47 22.12 -8.00
CA HIS A 58 0.18 22.51 -7.43
C HIS A 58 -0.23 21.61 -6.27
N ILE A 59 0.04 20.30 -6.37
CA ILE A 59 -0.15 19.37 -5.25
C ILE A 59 0.75 19.75 -4.06
N GLU A 60 2.00 20.14 -4.31
CA GLU A 60 2.93 20.61 -3.28
C GLU A 60 2.39 21.83 -2.53
N GLU A 61 1.77 22.79 -3.23
CA GLU A 61 1.17 23.96 -2.59
C GLU A 61 -0.02 23.59 -1.70
N SER A 62 -0.89 22.70 -2.18
CA SER A 62 -2.01 22.17 -1.40
C SER A 62 -1.56 21.40 -0.16
N VAL A 63 -0.51 20.57 -0.29
CA VAL A 63 0.06 19.83 0.85
C VAL A 63 0.71 20.81 1.85
N ARG A 64 1.45 21.82 1.37
CA ARG A 64 2.03 22.85 2.24
C ARG A 64 0.94 23.59 3.02
N TRP A 65 -0.14 23.98 2.36
CA TRP A 65 -1.30 24.56 3.02
C TRP A 65 -1.88 23.59 4.07
N ALA A 66 -2.16 22.34 3.70
CA ALA A 66 -2.72 21.35 4.62
C ALA A 66 -1.83 21.10 5.86
N LEU A 67 -0.51 21.04 5.69
CA LEU A 67 0.47 20.94 6.78
C LEU A 67 0.40 22.17 7.71
N SER A 68 0.36 23.39 7.15
CA SER A 68 0.25 24.62 7.94
C SER A 68 -1.06 24.73 8.74
N GLN A 69 -2.11 24.06 8.27
CA GLN A 69 -3.42 24.03 8.91
C GLN A 69 -3.60 22.83 9.85
N GLY A 70 -2.60 21.95 9.98
CA GLY A 70 -2.69 20.73 10.80
C GLY A 70 -3.66 19.67 10.26
N LEU A 71 -4.10 19.78 9.00
CA LEU A 71 -5.09 18.88 8.40
C LEU A 71 -4.53 17.49 8.08
N VAL A 72 -3.21 17.37 7.98
CA VAL A 72 -2.51 16.09 7.80
C VAL A 72 -2.54 15.25 9.08
N ASP A 73 -2.70 15.89 10.24
CA ASP A 73 -2.82 15.22 11.54
C ASP A 73 -4.29 14.98 11.93
N ASP A 74 -5.24 15.71 11.32
CA ASP A 74 -6.69 15.56 11.50
C ASP A 74 -7.29 14.55 10.51
N LEU A 75 -6.90 13.27 10.65
CA LEU A 75 -7.38 12.16 9.82
C LEU A 75 -8.35 11.22 10.52
N GLY A 76 -8.84 11.56 11.73
CA GLY A 76 -9.71 10.70 12.54
C GLY A 76 -11.09 10.39 11.92
N TRP A 77 -11.41 11.01 10.79
CA TRP A 77 -12.61 10.77 10.00
C TRP A 77 -12.40 9.68 8.91
N LEU A 78 -11.16 9.24 8.68
CA LEU A 78 -10.80 8.05 7.92
C LEU A 78 -10.42 6.91 8.88
N SER A 79 -10.51 5.66 8.42
CA SER A 79 -9.85 4.59 9.16
C SER A 79 -8.32 4.75 9.06
N PRO A 80 -7.55 4.31 10.07
CA PRO A 80 -6.10 4.53 10.12
C PRO A 80 -5.36 4.03 8.87
N GLU A 81 -5.72 2.85 8.36
CA GLU A 81 -5.12 2.27 7.15
C GLU A 81 -5.41 3.09 5.89
N HIS A 82 -6.61 3.67 5.77
CA HIS A 82 -6.99 4.53 4.65
C HIS A 82 -6.27 5.89 4.70
N GLY A 83 -6.19 6.49 5.89
CA GLY A 83 -5.45 7.73 6.10
C GLY A 83 -3.96 7.56 5.76
N ALA A 84 -3.32 6.53 6.32
CA ALA A 84 -1.91 6.27 6.07
C ALA A 84 -1.61 5.95 4.60
N ALA A 85 -2.50 5.18 3.94
CA ALA A 85 -2.41 4.92 2.51
C ALA A 85 -2.49 6.19 1.66
N ALA A 86 -3.45 7.08 1.95
CA ALA A 86 -3.60 8.33 1.23
C ALA A 86 -2.37 9.23 1.41
N LEU A 87 -1.80 9.31 2.61
CA LEU A 87 -0.56 10.04 2.85
C LEU A 87 0.64 9.45 2.10
N TYR A 88 0.71 8.12 1.97
CA TYR A 88 1.74 7.46 1.15
C TYR A 88 1.62 7.84 -0.33
N GLU A 89 0.41 7.80 -0.89
CA GLU A 89 0.19 8.18 -2.29
C GLU A 89 0.50 9.66 -2.52
N LEU A 90 0.07 10.55 -1.61
CA LEU A 90 0.44 11.97 -1.65
C LEU A 90 1.95 12.14 -1.65
N ALA A 91 2.67 11.51 -0.72
CA ALA A 91 4.13 11.60 -0.65
C ALA A 91 4.83 11.07 -1.93
N GLY A 92 4.21 10.10 -2.61
CA GLY A 92 4.67 9.56 -3.89
C GLY A 92 4.55 10.56 -5.05
N ALA A 93 3.55 11.44 -5.01
CA ALA A 93 3.29 12.45 -6.04
C ALA A 93 4.18 13.69 -5.94
N LEU A 94 4.82 13.95 -4.78
CA LEU A 94 5.63 15.14 -4.55
C LEU A 94 7.07 15.01 -5.08
N ARG A 95 7.67 16.14 -5.50
CA ARG A 95 9.11 16.20 -5.76
C ARG A 95 9.89 16.12 -4.44
N PRO A 96 11.20 15.80 -4.48
CA PRO A 96 12.03 15.87 -3.28
C PRO A 96 11.99 17.27 -2.63
N GLY A 97 11.57 17.34 -1.38
CA GLY A 97 11.32 18.60 -0.66
C GLY A 97 11.03 18.41 0.83
N GLU A 98 10.65 19.47 1.54
CA GLU A 98 10.26 19.41 2.96
C GLU A 98 8.93 18.68 3.14
N GLU A 99 7.95 19.01 2.31
CA GLU A 99 6.60 18.44 2.34
C GLU A 99 6.65 16.92 2.15
N ARG A 100 7.39 16.44 1.15
CA ARG A 100 7.61 15.01 0.93
C ARG A 100 8.31 14.32 2.09
N ARG A 101 9.33 14.97 2.67
CA ARG A 101 10.05 14.41 3.83
C ARG A 101 9.12 14.28 5.03
N GLU A 102 8.27 15.27 5.25
CA GLU A 102 7.40 15.33 6.41
C GLU A 102 6.19 14.38 6.30
N LEU A 103 5.63 14.20 5.10
CA LEU A 103 4.68 13.11 4.83
C LEU A 103 5.36 11.74 4.95
N GLY A 104 6.55 11.57 4.38
CA GLY A 104 7.33 10.33 4.46
C GLY A 104 7.66 9.94 5.91
N ARG A 105 7.97 10.91 6.77
CA ARG A 105 8.21 10.70 8.21
C ARG A 105 6.96 10.13 8.89
N ARG A 106 5.79 10.72 8.66
CA ARG A 106 4.50 10.23 9.21
C ARG A 106 4.16 8.84 8.71
N VAL A 107 4.32 8.59 7.40
CA VAL A 107 4.07 7.26 6.83
C VAL A 107 4.99 6.21 7.45
N LEU A 108 6.26 6.55 7.70
CA LEU A 108 7.20 5.65 8.38
C LEU A 108 6.81 5.42 9.85
N GLU A 109 6.34 6.47 10.53
CA GLU A 109 5.83 6.38 11.90
C GLU A 109 4.60 5.44 11.98
N GLU A 110 3.63 5.61 11.09
CA GLU A 110 2.45 4.74 10.95
C GLU A 110 2.82 3.30 10.56
N LEU A 111 3.81 3.11 9.68
CA LEU A 111 4.31 1.78 9.34
C LEU A 111 4.86 1.06 10.58
N MET A 112 5.52 1.79 11.47
CA MET A 112 6.18 1.20 12.64
C MET A 112 5.27 1.09 13.86
N GLN A 113 4.33 2.00 14.05
CA GLN A 113 3.49 2.11 15.25
C GLN A 113 2.01 1.77 15.01
N GLY A 114 1.56 1.81 13.76
CA GLY A 114 0.18 1.53 13.38
C GLY A 114 -0.25 0.10 13.69
N ASN A 115 -1.55 -0.15 13.63
CA ASN A 115 -2.13 -1.47 13.86
C ASN A 115 -1.79 -2.45 12.69
N ALA A 116 -2.26 -3.70 12.79
CA ALA A 116 -1.99 -4.70 11.76
C ALA A 116 -2.52 -4.31 10.37
N ALA A 117 -3.72 -3.75 10.28
CA ALA A 117 -4.31 -3.31 9.01
C ALA A 117 -3.53 -2.15 8.38
N THR A 118 -3.17 -1.14 9.18
CA THR A 118 -2.33 -0.01 8.74
C THR A 118 -0.97 -0.48 8.25
N PHE A 119 -0.33 -1.38 8.99
CA PHE A 119 0.95 -1.95 8.60
C PHE A 119 0.86 -2.71 7.28
N VAL A 120 -0.14 -3.59 7.11
CA VAL A 120 -0.31 -4.36 5.87
C VAL A 120 -0.55 -3.43 4.70
N ALA A 121 -1.46 -2.46 4.85
CA ALA A 121 -1.79 -1.49 3.82
C ALA A 121 -0.54 -0.73 3.32
N LEU A 122 0.32 -0.28 4.23
CA LEU A 122 1.55 0.44 3.89
C LEU A 122 2.65 -0.50 3.36
N ALA A 123 2.90 -1.62 4.03
CA ALA A 123 3.94 -2.57 3.65
C ALA A 123 3.71 -3.15 2.25
N GLN A 124 2.45 -3.41 1.92
CA GLN A 124 2.07 -3.90 0.61
C GLN A 124 2.32 -2.86 -0.48
N ARG A 125 1.98 -1.59 -0.24
CA ARG A 125 2.30 -0.48 -1.17
C ARG A 125 3.80 -0.29 -1.34
N LEU A 126 4.55 -0.34 -0.24
CA LEU A 126 6.01 -0.28 -0.27
C LEU A 126 6.61 -1.44 -1.04
N SER A 127 6.05 -2.65 -0.97
CA SER A 127 6.55 -3.79 -1.75
C SER A 127 6.43 -3.56 -3.26
N VAL A 128 5.42 -2.80 -3.70
CA VAL A 128 5.26 -2.42 -5.11
C VAL A 128 6.20 -1.27 -5.47
N GLY A 129 6.32 -0.24 -4.64
CA GLY A 129 7.04 1.00 -4.98
C GLY A 129 8.54 1.06 -4.61
N SER A 130 9.01 0.40 -3.55
CA SER A 130 10.38 0.59 -3.04
C SER A 130 10.95 -0.59 -2.25
N ARG A 131 12.08 -1.11 -2.71
CA ARG A 131 12.86 -2.18 -2.05
C ARG A 131 13.27 -1.81 -0.61
N ARG A 132 13.73 -0.57 -0.43
CA ARG A 132 14.30 -0.09 0.84
C ARG A 132 13.27 0.05 1.96
N GLY A 133 12.00 0.28 1.60
CA GLY A 133 10.93 0.50 2.56
C GLY A 133 10.71 -0.68 3.52
N LEU A 134 11.09 -1.89 3.10
CA LEU A 134 10.85 -3.12 3.84
C LEU A 134 12.11 -3.74 4.47
N SER A 135 13.25 -3.05 4.38
CA SER A 135 14.54 -3.57 4.89
C SER A 135 14.83 -3.18 6.34
N GLY A 136 13.99 -2.38 6.99
CA GLY A 136 14.22 -1.87 8.34
C GLY A 136 14.19 -2.94 9.44
N PRO A 137 14.94 -2.76 10.55
CA PRO A 137 15.14 -3.79 11.59
C PRO A 137 13.88 -4.20 12.38
N GLY A 138 12.71 -3.61 12.16
CA GLY A 138 11.44 -4.04 12.77
C GLY A 138 10.39 -4.57 11.78
N ILE A 139 10.65 -4.52 10.48
CA ILE A 139 9.65 -4.87 9.46
C ILE A 139 9.40 -6.38 9.46
N ARG A 140 10.46 -7.20 9.49
CA ARG A 140 10.36 -8.65 9.41
C ARG A 140 9.58 -9.29 10.58
N PRO A 141 9.82 -8.91 11.84
CA PRO A 141 8.98 -9.35 12.95
C PRO A 141 7.50 -8.97 12.77
N ARG A 142 7.22 -7.74 12.31
CA ARG A 142 5.83 -7.29 12.06
C ARG A 142 5.13 -8.08 10.97
N VAL A 143 5.83 -8.40 9.87
CA VAL A 143 5.31 -9.31 8.82
C VAL A 143 4.98 -10.68 9.43
N GLY A 144 5.88 -11.25 10.24
CA GLY A 144 5.62 -12.53 10.91
C GLY A 144 4.39 -12.48 11.81
N LEU A 145 4.29 -11.47 12.67
CA LEU A 145 3.13 -11.30 13.56
C LEU A 145 1.81 -11.20 12.81
N VAL A 146 1.79 -10.45 11.70
CA VAL A 146 0.59 -10.31 10.88
C VAL A 146 0.19 -11.62 10.21
N LEU A 147 1.17 -12.39 9.70
CA LEU A 147 0.89 -13.70 9.10
C LEU A 147 0.48 -14.75 10.13
N ASP A 148 0.81 -14.54 11.41
CA ASP A 148 0.40 -15.41 12.51
C ASP A 148 -0.97 -15.04 13.11
N LEU A 149 -1.60 -13.96 12.64
CA LEU A 149 -2.95 -13.59 13.11
C LEU A 149 -3.99 -14.66 12.70
N PRO A 150 -4.97 -14.95 13.58
CA PRO A 150 -6.04 -15.89 13.26
C PRO A 150 -6.84 -15.51 12.01
N VAL A 151 -7.30 -16.53 11.29
CA VAL A 151 -8.24 -16.38 10.16
C VAL A 151 -9.52 -15.69 10.67
N GLY A 152 -9.83 -14.52 10.12
CA GLY A 152 -10.94 -13.66 10.57
C GLY A 152 -10.51 -12.22 10.89
N PHE A 153 -9.22 -11.99 11.16
CA PHE A 153 -8.65 -10.65 11.13
C PHE A 153 -8.42 -10.26 9.67
N ALA A 154 -9.40 -9.57 9.06
CA ALA A 154 -9.36 -9.09 7.68
C ALA A 154 -8.29 -7.99 7.48
N THR A 155 -7.02 -8.36 7.61
CA THR A 155 -5.87 -7.46 7.54
C THR A 155 -5.30 -7.35 6.13
N GLY A 156 -5.60 -8.31 5.26
CA GLY A 156 -5.02 -8.39 3.91
C GLY A 156 -3.60 -8.99 3.90
N ALA A 157 -3.20 -9.71 4.95
CA ALA A 157 -1.88 -10.31 5.11
C ALA A 157 -1.46 -11.18 3.91
N GLU A 158 -2.41 -11.93 3.34
CA GLU A 158 -2.22 -12.77 2.16
C GLU A 158 -1.89 -11.92 0.92
N GLY A 159 -2.53 -10.77 0.80
CA GLY A 159 -2.29 -9.78 -0.23
C GLY A 159 -0.89 -9.15 -0.15
N LEU A 160 -0.33 -9.02 1.05
CA LEU A 160 1.07 -8.62 1.29
C LEU A 160 2.03 -9.77 1.00
N ALA A 161 1.72 -10.99 1.45
CA ALA A 161 2.55 -12.16 1.17
C ALA A 161 2.74 -12.35 -0.35
N LEU A 162 1.66 -12.24 -1.12
CA LEU A 162 1.72 -12.31 -2.57
C LEU A 162 2.57 -11.18 -3.18
N SER A 163 2.41 -9.94 -2.72
CA SER A 163 3.14 -8.80 -3.28
C SER A 163 4.66 -8.89 -3.01
N LEU A 164 5.06 -9.45 -1.85
CA LEU A 164 6.46 -9.75 -1.54
C LEU A 164 7.07 -10.79 -2.48
N LEU A 165 6.31 -11.81 -2.88
CA LEU A 165 6.81 -12.86 -3.77
C LEU A 165 6.77 -12.48 -5.26
N THR A 166 5.92 -11.54 -5.65
CA THR A 166 5.78 -11.12 -7.05
C THR A 166 7.06 -10.48 -7.58
N ARG A 167 7.93 -9.95 -6.71
CA ARG A 167 9.22 -9.33 -7.09
C ARG A 167 10.39 -10.28 -6.80
N PRO A 168 11.23 -10.63 -7.79
CA PRO A 168 12.35 -11.55 -7.58
C PRO A 168 13.33 -11.15 -6.47
N ASP A 169 13.57 -9.85 -6.27
CA ASP A 169 14.48 -9.36 -5.23
C ASP A 169 13.89 -9.50 -3.81
N LEU A 170 12.60 -9.24 -3.66
CA LEU A 170 11.90 -9.41 -2.39
C LEU A 170 11.70 -10.90 -2.11
N GLU A 171 11.29 -11.68 -3.09
CA GLU A 171 11.19 -13.14 -2.98
C GLU A 171 12.49 -13.77 -2.46
N ARG A 172 13.64 -13.39 -3.04
CA ARG A 172 14.93 -13.91 -2.57
C ARG A 172 15.16 -13.59 -1.10
N THR A 173 14.95 -12.33 -0.74
CA THR A 173 15.17 -11.84 0.62
C THR A 173 14.20 -12.47 1.62
N TRP A 174 12.94 -12.65 1.25
CA TRP A 174 11.83 -13.01 2.15
C TRP A 174 11.51 -14.51 2.19
N ALA A 175 11.78 -15.25 1.12
CA ALA A 175 11.45 -16.68 1.01
C ALA A 175 12.68 -17.55 0.71
N VAL A 176 13.46 -17.25 -0.32
CA VAL A 176 14.55 -18.13 -0.77
C VAL A 176 15.67 -18.20 0.27
N ASP A 177 16.31 -17.08 0.61
CA ASP A 177 17.41 -17.07 1.58
C ASP A 177 16.95 -17.53 2.99
N PRO A 178 15.77 -17.12 3.50
CA PRO A 178 15.31 -17.54 4.82
C PRO A 178 14.97 -19.04 4.92
N SER A 179 14.66 -19.71 3.81
CA SER A 179 14.29 -21.13 3.82
C SER A 179 15.45 -22.09 4.14
N THR A 180 16.70 -21.62 4.07
CA THR A 180 17.89 -22.38 4.51
C THR A 180 18.41 -21.89 5.86
N GLY A 181 17.78 -20.85 6.43
CA GLY A 181 18.20 -20.23 7.69
C GLY A 181 17.70 -20.95 8.94
N SER A 182 17.62 -20.20 10.04
CA SER A 182 17.10 -20.68 11.33
C SER A 182 15.66 -21.19 11.24
N LEU A 183 15.22 -22.01 12.20
CA LEU A 183 13.84 -22.51 12.24
C LEU A 183 12.78 -21.38 12.18
N PRO A 184 12.88 -20.27 12.95
CA PRO A 184 11.98 -19.13 12.80
C PRO A 184 11.97 -18.54 11.39
N SER A 185 13.13 -18.43 10.74
CA SER A 185 13.25 -17.94 9.36
C SER A 185 12.52 -18.86 8.37
N ARG A 186 12.68 -20.17 8.51
CA ARG A 186 12.01 -21.17 7.67
C ARG A 186 10.50 -21.18 7.86
N ARG A 187 10.03 -21.07 9.12
CA ARG A 187 8.59 -20.97 9.43
C ARG A 187 7.96 -19.73 8.79
N LEU A 188 8.63 -18.58 8.89
CA LEU A 188 8.15 -17.36 8.23
C LEU A 188 8.09 -17.52 6.71
N ALA A 189 9.13 -18.09 6.09
CA ALA A 189 9.14 -18.36 4.66
C ALA A 189 7.98 -19.30 4.24
N ALA A 190 7.71 -20.35 5.02
CA ALA A 190 6.61 -21.27 4.78
C ALA A 190 5.24 -20.57 4.87
N ARG A 191 5.02 -19.75 5.91
CA ARG A 191 3.78 -18.98 6.09
C ARG A 191 3.55 -17.95 4.99
N LEU A 192 4.62 -17.29 4.53
CA LEU A 192 4.58 -16.39 3.37
C LEU A 192 4.12 -17.12 2.10
N LEU A 193 4.73 -18.27 1.82
CA LEU A 193 4.39 -19.10 0.66
C LEU A 193 2.94 -19.59 0.71
N GLU A 194 2.51 -20.14 1.86
CA GLU A 194 1.12 -20.57 2.09
C GLU A 194 0.12 -19.43 1.87
N SER A 195 0.34 -18.29 2.54
CA SER A 195 -0.55 -17.13 2.46
C SER A 195 -0.64 -16.55 1.05
N ALA A 196 0.49 -16.48 0.34
CA ALA A 196 0.52 -16.04 -1.04
C ALA A 196 -0.19 -17.01 -1.99
N ALA A 197 -0.11 -18.33 -1.74
CA ALA A 197 -0.82 -19.32 -2.54
C ALA A 197 -2.33 -19.20 -2.36
N CYS A 198 -2.80 -18.98 -1.12
CA CYS A 198 -4.21 -18.70 -0.84
C CYS A 198 -4.69 -17.43 -1.57
N GLU A 199 -3.91 -16.35 -1.54
CA GLU A 199 -4.22 -15.12 -2.29
C GLU A 199 -4.27 -15.35 -3.80
N ALA A 200 -3.27 -16.03 -4.36
CA ALA A 200 -3.18 -16.31 -5.78
C ALA A 200 -4.37 -17.16 -6.26
N LEU A 201 -4.77 -18.18 -5.48
CA LEU A 201 -5.94 -19.00 -5.77
C LEU A 201 -7.23 -18.17 -5.74
N ARG A 202 -7.39 -17.29 -4.74
CA ARG A 202 -8.55 -16.39 -4.65
C ARG A 202 -8.65 -15.50 -5.89
N ARG A 203 -7.54 -14.92 -6.33
CA ARG A 203 -7.48 -14.09 -7.55
C ARG A 203 -7.60 -14.86 -8.85
N SER A 204 -7.23 -16.14 -8.89
CA SER A 204 -7.36 -16.97 -10.09
C SER A 204 -8.82 -17.28 -10.44
N THR A 205 -9.73 -17.11 -9.47
CA THR A 205 -11.18 -17.20 -9.68
C THR A 205 -11.72 -15.92 -10.33
N ASP A 206 -11.01 -14.80 -10.20
CA ASP A 206 -11.19 -13.59 -11.01
C ASP A 206 -10.45 -13.76 -12.36
N ARG A 207 -11.02 -13.26 -13.47
CA ARG A 207 -10.64 -13.55 -14.87
C ARG A 207 -9.20 -13.16 -15.32
N LEU A 208 -8.23 -12.98 -14.43
CA LEU A 208 -6.84 -12.62 -14.74
C LEU A 208 -5.89 -13.75 -14.30
N GLY A 209 -5.72 -14.75 -15.16
CA GLY A 209 -4.91 -15.97 -14.94
C GLY A 209 -3.39 -15.80 -14.88
N SER A 210 -2.85 -14.72 -14.31
CA SER A 210 -1.41 -14.41 -14.34
C SER A 210 -0.66 -14.64 -13.03
N VAL A 211 -1.35 -14.92 -11.91
CA VAL A 211 -0.71 -14.89 -10.58
C VAL A 211 -0.20 -16.27 -10.14
N VAL A 212 -0.81 -17.36 -10.62
CA VAL A 212 -0.45 -18.73 -10.23
C VAL A 212 0.92 -19.16 -10.79
N SER A 213 1.31 -18.65 -11.96
CA SER A 213 2.62 -18.91 -12.58
C SER A 213 3.81 -18.44 -11.73
N LEU A 214 3.59 -17.60 -10.73
CA LEU A 214 4.58 -17.27 -9.70
C LEU A 214 5.15 -18.54 -9.03
N PHE A 215 4.28 -19.52 -8.74
CA PHE A 215 4.65 -20.78 -8.09
C PHE A 215 5.30 -21.79 -9.06
N GLU A 216 5.37 -21.45 -10.35
CA GLU A 216 6.09 -22.24 -11.35
C GLU A 216 7.57 -21.82 -11.47
N ARG A 217 7.96 -20.71 -10.81
CA ARG A 217 9.34 -20.23 -10.84
C ARG A 217 10.27 -21.21 -10.13
N PRO A 218 11.45 -21.55 -10.71
CA PRO A 218 12.35 -22.56 -10.14
C PRO A 218 12.76 -22.30 -8.68
N ASP A 219 13.07 -21.05 -8.34
CA ASP A 219 13.47 -20.66 -6.99
C ASP A 219 12.34 -20.84 -5.97
N VAL A 220 11.10 -20.48 -6.35
CA VAL A 220 9.89 -20.65 -5.52
C VAL A 220 9.59 -22.13 -5.32
N GLN A 221 9.62 -22.95 -6.39
CA GLN A 221 9.41 -24.40 -6.31
C GLN A 221 10.46 -25.10 -5.44
N ALA A 222 11.74 -24.79 -5.65
CA ALA A 222 12.83 -25.36 -4.87
C ALA A 222 12.70 -24.99 -3.37
N THR A 223 12.29 -23.76 -3.08
CA THR A 223 12.02 -23.28 -1.72
C THR A 223 10.84 -24.01 -1.10
N TRP A 224 9.74 -24.15 -1.84
CA TRP A 224 8.55 -24.86 -1.39
C TRP A 224 8.85 -26.33 -1.05
N ASN A 225 9.51 -27.04 -1.97
CA ASN A 225 9.89 -28.44 -1.78
C ASN A 225 10.81 -28.63 -0.57
N ARG A 226 11.77 -27.71 -0.36
CA ARG A 226 12.69 -27.73 0.78
C ARG A 226 11.97 -27.56 2.13
N LEU A 227 10.91 -26.75 2.17
CA LEU A 227 10.18 -26.47 3.41
C LEU A 227 9.16 -27.56 3.76
N LEU A 228 8.79 -28.42 2.80
CA LEU A 228 7.91 -29.57 3.00
C LEU A 228 8.65 -30.87 3.36
N SER A 229 9.93 -30.98 3.04
CA SER A 229 10.79 -32.14 3.37
C SER A 229 11.30 -32.10 4.80
#